data_AF-T1HXF4-F1
#
_entry.id   AF-T1HXF4-F1
#
_cell.length_a   1.000
_cell.length_b   1.000
_cell.length_c   1.000
_cell.angle_alpha   90.00
_cell.angle_beta   90.00
_cell.angle_gamma   90.00
#
_symmetry.space_group_name_H-M   'P 1'
#
loop_
_entity.id
_entity.type
_entity.pdbx_description
1 polymer ?
#
loop_
_entity_poly.entity_id
_entity_poly.type
_entity_poly.pdbx_seq_one_letter_code
_entity_poly.pdbx_strand_id
1 'polypeptide(L)'
;MKFFTLFLLIGCALSSEIVKDVGDSNYWDEIIDQAIDAAKSDIIVNNFERIQVPNVDKEFYFYVLNIIPSYVAVSLHGAELGDITSISRRGHVTVLQDDVSGNITVATSLGLDKLYLNSSNLYFRAIGINSNGSLIATCGSNELEAIKPGDREREKKIEV
;
A
#
# COMPACT_ATOMS: atom_id res chain seq x y z
N MET A 1 -9.50 -9.24 -0.33
CA MET A 1 -8.61 -10.18 -1.04
C MET A 1 -7.67 -9.48 -2.03
N LYS A 2 -8.08 -8.46 -2.79
CA LYS A 2 -7.24 -7.83 -3.84
C LYS A 2 -6.07 -6.95 -3.33
N PHE A 3 -6.21 -6.31 -2.16
CA PHE A 3 -5.10 -5.57 -1.51
C PHE A 3 -3.93 -6.48 -1.12
N PHE A 4 -4.23 -7.67 -0.59
CA PHE A 4 -3.21 -8.68 -0.33
C PHE A 4 -2.52 -9.16 -1.61
N THR A 5 -3.24 -9.18 -2.74
CA THR A 5 -2.66 -9.54 -4.05
C THR A 5 -1.67 -8.48 -4.54
N LEU A 6 -1.93 -7.20 -4.29
CA LEU A 6 -0.98 -6.12 -4.56
C LEU A 6 0.30 -6.26 -3.71
N PHE A 7 0.14 -6.49 -2.39
CA PHE A 7 1.28 -6.76 -1.51
C PHE A 7 2.05 -8.03 -1.90
N LEU A 8 1.35 -9.08 -2.36
CA LEU A 8 1.95 -10.30 -2.90
C LEU A 8 2.71 -10.06 -4.20
N LEU A 9 2.19 -9.23 -5.11
CA LEU A 9 2.87 -8.87 -6.36
C LEU A 9 4.13 -8.04 -6.09
N ILE A 10 4.08 -7.10 -5.14
CA ILE A 10 5.26 -6.34 -4.69
C ILE A 10 6.28 -7.28 -4.04
N GLY A 11 5.82 -8.22 -3.21
CA GLY A 11 6.68 -9.24 -2.61
C GLY A 11 7.31 -10.20 -3.63
N CYS A 12 6.59 -10.57 -4.68
CA CYS A 12 7.07 -11.42 -5.78
C CYS A 12 8.02 -10.68 -6.73
N ALA A 13 7.81 -9.40 -7.00
CA ALA A 13 8.79 -8.59 -7.75
C ALA A 13 10.13 -8.48 -7.01
N LEU A 14 10.10 -8.54 -5.67
CA LEU A 14 11.29 -8.63 -4.81
C LEU A 14 11.83 -10.07 -4.66
N SER A 15 11.23 -11.08 -5.31
CA SER A 15 11.59 -12.50 -5.18
C SER A 15 12.28 -13.09 -6.41
N SER A 16 12.37 -12.37 -7.53
CA SER A 16 13.17 -12.83 -8.68
C SER A 16 14.65 -12.64 -8.37
N GLU A 17 15.29 -13.71 -7.87
CA GLU A 17 16.74 -13.93 -7.74
C GLU A 17 17.64 -12.68 -7.90
N ILE A 18 17.71 -11.84 -6.86
CA ILE A 18 18.78 -10.84 -6.73
C ILE A 18 19.84 -11.46 -5.84
N VAL A 19 20.67 -12.32 -6.44
CA VAL A 19 21.97 -12.67 -5.85
C VAL A 19 22.94 -11.59 -6.32
N LYS A 20 23.41 -10.71 -5.42
CA LYS A 20 24.73 -10.05 -5.49
C LYS A 20 25.02 -9.10 -4.32
N ASP A 21 26.25 -9.28 -3.82
CA ASP A 21 27.14 -8.45 -2.99
C ASP A 21 26.57 -7.22 -2.26
N VAL A 22 26.80 -7.18 -0.95
CA VAL A 22 26.43 -6.08 -0.05
C VAL A 22 27.44 -4.93 -0.22
N GLY A 23 27.38 -4.23 -1.35
CA GLY A 23 28.22 -3.07 -1.66
C GLY A 23 27.40 -1.81 -1.91
N ASP A 24 27.72 -0.74 -1.19
CA ASP A 24 27.16 0.63 -1.22
C ASP A 24 25.63 0.79 -1.14
N SER A 25 25.17 1.67 -0.23
CA SER A 25 23.75 1.99 -0.04
C SER A 25 23.04 2.48 -1.31
N ASN A 26 23.77 3.10 -2.23
CA ASN A 26 23.23 3.57 -3.51
C ASN A 26 22.84 2.42 -4.46
N TYR A 27 23.45 1.25 -4.33
CA TYR A 27 23.13 0.09 -5.16
C TYR A 27 21.77 -0.52 -4.80
N TRP A 28 21.45 -0.55 -3.50
CA TRP A 28 20.16 -1.03 -3.01
C TRP A 28 19.00 -0.10 -3.40
N ASP A 29 19.25 1.20 -3.42
CA ASP A 29 18.32 2.21 -3.94
C ASP A 29 17.93 1.91 -5.39
N GLU A 30 18.91 1.68 -6.27
CA GLU A 30 18.66 1.35 -7.69
C GLU A 30 17.92 0.02 -7.86
N ILE A 31 18.28 -1.00 -7.10
CA ILE A 31 17.60 -2.31 -7.14
C ILE A 31 16.12 -2.17 -6.77
N ILE A 32 15.83 -1.45 -5.69
CA ILE A 32 14.45 -1.26 -5.24
C ILE A 32 13.67 -0.41 -6.25
N ASP A 33 14.28 0.61 -6.84
CA ASP A 33 13.63 1.43 -7.86
C ASP A 33 13.31 0.60 -9.12
N GLN A 34 14.20 -0.31 -9.54
CA GLN A 34 13.91 -1.26 -10.63
C GLN A 34 12.78 -2.24 -10.29
N ALA A 35 12.75 -2.77 -9.06
CA ALA A 35 11.68 -3.64 -8.60
C ALA A 35 10.32 -2.90 -8.56
N ILE A 36 10.32 -1.62 -8.18
CA ILE A 36 9.14 -0.75 -8.22
C ILE A 36 8.66 -0.59 -9.67
N ASP A 37 9.56 -0.33 -10.62
CA ASP A 37 9.20 -0.16 -12.02
C ASP A 37 8.68 -1.46 -12.66
N ALA A 38 9.25 -2.61 -12.30
CA ALA A 38 8.71 -3.92 -12.68
C ALA A 38 7.29 -4.13 -12.12
N ALA A 39 7.08 -3.82 -10.82
CA ALA A 39 5.77 -3.91 -10.20
C ALA A 39 4.74 -2.97 -10.87
N LYS A 40 5.12 -1.75 -11.25
CA LYS A 40 4.25 -0.85 -12.04
C LYS A 40 3.85 -1.48 -13.36
N SER A 41 4.81 -2.05 -14.09
CA SER A 41 4.54 -2.74 -15.36
C SER A 41 3.53 -3.87 -15.17
N ASP A 42 3.69 -4.70 -14.13
CA ASP A 42 2.77 -5.80 -13.83
C ASP A 42 1.37 -5.30 -13.44
N ILE A 43 1.28 -4.20 -12.68
CA ILE A 43 0.00 -3.56 -12.33
C ILE A 43 -0.75 -3.11 -13.59
N ILE A 44 -0.03 -2.50 -14.54
CA ILE A 44 -0.60 -2.04 -15.82
C ILE A 44 -1.08 -3.24 -16.64
N VAL A 45 -0.21 -4.23 -16.85
CA VAL A 45 -0.50 -5.43 -17.67
C VAL A 45 -1.71 -6.19 -17.13
N ASN A 46 -1.86 -6.28 -15.81
CA ASN A 46 -2.97 -6.98 -15.17
C ASN A 46 -4.19 -6.09 -14.89
N ASN A 47 -4.19 -4.82 -15.34
CA ASN A 47 -5.26 -3.85 -15.13
C ASN A 47 -5.64 -3.69 -13.63
N PHE A 48 -4.63 -3.64 -12.77
CA PHE A 48 -4.76 -3.43 -11.33
C PHE A 48 -4.52 -1.97 -10.91
N GLU A 49 -4.48 -1.04 -11.87
CA GLU A 49 -4.36 0.39 -11.59
C GLU A 49 -5.49 0.93 -10.72
N ARG A 50 -6.63 0.22 -10.69
CA ARG A 50 -7.80 0.53 -9.88
C ARG A 50 -8.20 -0.65 -9.00
N ILE A 51 -8.48 -0.36 -7.74
CA ILE A 51 -8.90 -1.34 -6.75
C ILE A 51 -10.30 -0.97 -6.28
N GLN A 52 -11.24 -1.89 -6.50
CA GLN A 52 -12.59 -1.77 -5.97
C GLN A 52 -12.56 -1.79 -4.43
N VAL A 53 -13.12 -0.75 -3.84
CA VAL A 53 -13.31 -0.62 -2.40
C VAL A 53 -14.68 -1.18 -2.04
N PRO A 54 -14.78 -2.02 -0.98
CA PRO A 54 -16.07 -2.48 -0.51
C PRO A 54 -17.01 -1.32 -0.19
N ASN A 55 -18.31 -1.52 -0.45
CA ASN A 55 -19.32 -0.55 -0.05
C ASN A 55 -19.23 -0.29 1.45
N VAL A 56 -19.35 0.98 1.82
CA VAL A 56 -19.35 1.42 3.21
C VAL A 56 -20.74 1.96 3.53
N ASP A 57 -21.39 1.40 4.54
CA ASP A 57 -22.63 1.92 5.11
C ASP A 57 -22.40 2.04 6.62
N LYS A 58 -22.30 3.28 7.11
CA LYS A 58 -21.93 3.56 8.51
C LYS A 58 -22.72 4.71 9.10
N GLU A 59 -23.01 4.57 10.39
CA GLU A 59 -23.57 5.62 11.22
C GLU A 59 -22.60 5.98 12.34
N PHE A 60 -22.38 7.27 12.53
CA PHE A 60 -21.53 7.83 13.56
C PHE A 60 -22.42 8.58 14.54
N TYR A 61 -22.49 8.10 15.77
CA TYR A 61 -23.28 8.68 16.85
C TYR A 61 -22.40 9.64 17.66
N PHE A 62 -22.91 10.84 17.93
CA PHE A 62 -22.20 11.86 18.70
C PHE A 62 -23.19 12.78 19.41
N TYR A 63 -22.70 13.58 20.35
CA TYR A 63 -23.50 14.61 20.99
C TYR A 63 -23.15 15.98 20.43
N VAL A 64 -24.14 16.69 19.91
CA VAL A 64 -24.00 18.12 19.60
C VAL A 64 -24.07 18.89 20.93
N LEU A 65 -23.07 19.73 21.18
CA LEU A 65 -22.93 20.51 22.42
C LEU A 65 -22.94 19.63 23.70
N ASN A 66 -22.54 18.36 23.61
CA ASN A 66 -22.61 17.37 24.70
C ASN A 66 -24.01 17.12 25.28
N ILE A 67 -25.08 17.58 24.63
CA ILE A 67 -26.45 17.53 25.17
C ILE A 67 -27.40 16.83 24.19
N ILE A 68 -27.27 17.11 22.89
CA ILE A 68 -28.24 16.64 21.89
C ILE A 68 -27.67 15.39 21.21
N PRO A 69 -28.20 14.17 21.49
CA PRO A 69 -27.80 12.97 20.79
C PRO A 69 -28.12 13.14 19.30
N SER A 70 -27.10 12.98 18.47
CA SER A 70 -27.15 13.18 17.04
C SER A 70 -26.41 12.06 16.34
N TYR A 71 -26.65 11.91 15.05
CA TYR A 71 -25.90 10.96 14.23
C TYR A 71 -25.66 11.51 12.83
N VAL A 72 -24.59 11.01 12.23
CA VAL A 72 -24.28 11.18 10.81
C VAL A 72 -24.33 9.80 10.17
N ALA A 73 -25.05 9.65 9.07
CA ALA A 73 -25.01 8.44 8.26
C ALA A 73 -24.25 8.72 6.95
N VAL A 74 -23.36 7.82 6.58
CA VAL A 74 -22.58 7.87 5.35
C VAL A 74 -22.69 6.54 4.64
N SER A 75 -23.11 6.58 3.38
CA SER A 75 -23.08 5.43 2.47
C SER A 75 -22.21 5.78 1.27
N LEU A 76 -21.20 4.95 1.00
CA LEU A 76 -20.25 5.10 -0.10
C LEU A 76 -20.27 3.81 -0.92
N HIS A 77 -20.83 3.86 -2.13
CA HIS A 77 -21.01 2.67 -2.98
C HIS A 77 -20.21 2.80 -4.28
N GLY A 78 -19.74 1.65 -4.79
CA GLY A 78 -18.99 1.61 -6.05
C GLY A 78 -17.74 2.49 -6.02
N ALA A 79 -17.05 2.51 -4.88
CA ALA A 79 -15.85 3.29 -4.70
C ALA A 79 -14.63 2.56 -5.25
N GLU A 80 -13.71 3.30 -5.84
CA GLU A 80 -12.47 2.81 -6.44
C GLU A 80 -11.28 3.60 -5.89
N LEU A 81 -10.22 2.91 -5.49
CA LEU A 81 -8.91 3.49 -5.30
C LEU A 81 -8.15 3.43 -6.62
N GLY A 82 -7.59 4.54 -7.07
CA GLY A 82 -6.89 4.63 -8.35
C GLY A 82 -5.45 5.11 -8.24
N ASP A 83 -4.77 5.09 -9.39
CA ASP A 83 -3.37 5.50 -9.58
C ASP A 83 -2.37 4.74 -8.70
N ILE A 84 -2.57 3.43 -8.54
CA ILE A 84 -1.64 2.55 -7.81
C ILE A 84 -0.24 2.54 -8.46
N THR A 85 -0.14 2.81 -9.76
CA THR A 85 1.12 2.93 -10.51
C THR A 85 1.92 4.18 -10.14
N SER A 86 1.35 5.11 -9.37
CA SER A 86 2.07 6.27 -8.81
C SER A 86 3.00 5.91 -7.64
N ILE A 87 3.23 4.61 -7.42
CA ILE A 87 4.11 4.12 -6.36
C ILE A 87 5.56 4.57 -6.60
N SER A 88 6.16 5.14 -5.58
CA SER A 88 7.54 5.64 -5.57
C SER A 88 8.14 5.47 -4.19
N ARG A 89 9.47 5.44 -4.12
CA ARG A 89 10.20 5.37 -2.86
C ARG A 89 10.26 6.75 -2.20
N ARG A 90 10.12 6.80 -0.87
CA ARG A 90 10.10 8.05 -0.07
C ARG A 90 11.42 8.39 0.62
N GLY A 91 12.37 7.46 0.64
CA GLY A 91 13.67 7.65 1.28
C GLY A 91 14.68 6.56 0.92
N HIS A 92 15.90 6.65 1.42
CA HIS A 92 16.95 5.66 1.16
C HIS A 92 16.59 4.27 1.67
N VAL A 93 17.05 3.26 0.97
CA VAL A 93 16.94 1.86 1.37
C VAL A 93 17.92 1.62 2.52
N THR A 94 17.39 1.08 3.62
CA THR A 94 18.18 0.65 4.76
C THR A 94 18.42 -0.84 4.68
N VAL A 95 19.68 -1.24 4.75
CA VAL A 95 20.08 -2.65 4.82
C VAL A 95 20.72 -2.89 6.17
N LEU A 96 20.12 -3.78 6.95
CA LEU A 96 20.63 -4.20 8.26
C LEU A 96 21.07 -5.66 8.15
N GLN A 97 22.31 -5.95 8.50
CA GLN A 97 22.82 -7.30 8.65
C GLN A 97 22.95 -7.62 10.14
N ASP A 98 22.32 -8.70 10.57
CA ASP A 98 22.50 -9.23 11.92
C ASP A 98 23.73 -10.15 11.94
N ASP A 99 24.80 -9.70 12.59
CA ASP A 99 26.07 -10.43 12.68
C ASP A 99 25.96 -11.75 13.45
N VAL A 100 24.91 -11.93 14.28
CA VAL A 100 24.71 -13.16 15.06
C VAL A 100 23.91 -14.20 14.28
N SER A 101 22.87 -13.78 13.56
CA SER A 101 22.01 -14.69 12.79
C SER A 101 22.36 -14.81 11.31
N GLY A 102 23.20 -13.91 10.79
CA GLY A 102 23.52 -13.79 9.36
C GLY A 102 22.37 -13.24 8.51
N ASN A 103 21.26 -12.82 9.12
CA ASN A 103 20.08 -12.37 8.40
C ASN A 103 20.28 -10.95 7.87
N ILE A 104 19.88 -10.73 6.61
CA ILE A 104 19.82 -9.41 5.99
C ILE A 104 18.37 -8.96 5.99
N THR A 105 18.12 -7.77 6.53
CA THR A 105 16.82 -7.09 6.47
C THR A 105 16.95 -5.88 5.55
N VAL A 106 16.07 -5.80 4.57
CA VAL A 106 15.96 -4.63 3.68
C VAL A 106 14.67 -3.91 4.02
N ALA A 107 14.79 -2.61 4.31
CA ALA A 107 13.67 -1.76 4.69
C ALA A 107 13.68 -0.48 3.85
N THR A 108 12.49 -0.09 3.38
CA THR A 108 12.29 1.16 2.67
C THR A 108 10.87 1.65 2.89
N SER A 109 10.70 2.96 2.75
CA SER A 109 9.41 3.61 2.73
C SER A 109 8.97 3.85 1.29
N LEU A 110 7.73 3.47 0.97
CA LEU A 110 7.09 3.68 -0.33
C LEU A 110 5.90 4.62 -0.17
N GLY A 111 5.42 5.23 -1.25
CA GLY A 111 4.18 6.00 -1.24
C GLY A 111 3.62 6.16 -2.64
N LEU A 112 2.37 6.60 -2.71
CA LEU A 112 1.58 6.74 -3.93
C LEU A 112 1.32 8.23 -4.18
N ASP A 113 2.00 8.81 -5.18
CA ASP A 113 1.97 10.26 -5.42
C ASP A 113 0.61 10.80 -5.87
N LYS A 114 -0.23 9.94 -6.45
CA LYS A 114 -1.50 10.33 -7.05
C LYS A 114 -2.68 9.54 -6.51
N LEU A 115 -2.52 8.89 -5.35
CA LEU A 115 -3.58 8.08 -4.76
C LEU A 115 -4.86 8.91 -4.58
N TYR A 116 -5.94 8.41 -5.18
CA TYR A 116 -7.27 8.95 -4.98
C TYR A 116 -8.28 7.84 -4.68
N LEU A 117 -9.32 8.22 -3.94
CA LEU A 117 -10.56 7.47 -3.78
C LEU A 117 -11.65 8.21 -4.56
N ASN A 118 -12.26 7.52 -5.51
CA ASN A 118 -13.39 8.05 -6.27
C ASN A 118 -14.63 7.19 -6.02
N SER A 119 -15.78 7.82 -5.82
CA SER A 119 -17.07 7.15 -5.78
C SER A 119 -18.12 8.02 -6.46
N SER A 120 -18.88 7.42 -7.37
CA SER A 120 -20.00 8.10 -8.02
C SER A 120 -21.25 8.17 -7.15
N ASN A 121 -21.30 7.41 -6.04
CA ASN A 121 -22.48 7.26 -5.18
C ASN A 121 -22.10 7.46 -3.71
N LEU A 122 -22.09 8.72 -3.29
CA LEU A 122 -22.02 9.14 -1.90
C LEU A 122 -23.40 9.59 -1.45
N TYR A 123 -23.94 8.94 -0.43
CA TYR A 123 -25.07 9.44 0.35
C TYR A 123 -24.57 9.87 1.73
N PHE A 124 -25.00 11.07 2.13
CA PHE A 124 -24.63 11.67 3.40
C PHE A 124 -25.86 12.24 4.07
N ARG A 125 -26.05 11.92 5.36
CA ARG A 125 -27.11 12.47 6.19
C ARG A 125 -26.54 12.97 7.49
N ALA A 126 -26.78 14.23 7.81
CA ALA A 126 -26.43 14.81 9.10
C ALA A 126 -27.42 15.92 9.46
N ILE A 127 -27.96 15.89 10.68
CA ILE A 127 -28.74 16.98 11.30
C ILE A 127 -29.68 17.68 10.30
N GLY A 128 -30.66 16.94 9.76
CA GLY A 128 -31.67 17.47 8.84
C GLY A 128 -31.19 17.72 7.40
N ILE A 129 -29.88 17.61 7.12
CA ILE A 129 -29.31 17.68 5.78
C ILE A 129 -29.22 16.27 5.20
N ASN A 130 -29.79 16.09 4.01
CA ASN A 130 -29.61 14.89 3.19
C ASN A 130 -28.93 15.32 1.89
N SER A 131 -27.80 14.70 1.56
CA SER A 131 -27.05 14.95 0.35
C SER A 131 -26.79 13.65 -0.41
N ASN A 132 -26.85 13.71 -1.73
CA ASN A 132 -26.46 12.64 -2.63
C ASN A 132 -25.60 13.22 -3.74
N GLY A 133 -24.49 12.57 -4.07
CA GLY A 133 -23.59 13.01 -5.12
C GLY A 133 -22.40 12.07 -5.27
N SER A 134 -21.29 12.60 -5.75
CA SER A 134 -20.03 11.89 -5.89
C SER A 134 -18.99 12.38 -4.88
N LEU A 135 -18.00 11.55 -4.60
CA LEU A 135 -16.84 11.86 -3.77
C LEU A 135 -15.57 11.62 -4.59
N ILE A 136 -14.70 12.64 -4.63
CA ILE A 136 -13.30 12.47 -5.01
C ILE A 136 -12.47 12.94 -3.83
N ALA A 137 -11.74 12.02 -3.21
CA ALA A 137 -10.80 12.31 -2.14
C ALA A 137 -9.39 11.99 -2.62
N THR A 138 -8.49 12.96 -2.54
CA THR A 138 -7.07 12.79 -2.90
C THR A 138 -6.23 12.69 -1.64
N CYS A 139 -5.16 11.88 -1.68
CA CYS A 139 -4.25 11.70 -0.56
C CYS A 139 -2.87 12.26 -0.91
N GLY A 140 -2.59 13.50 -0.49
CA GLY A 140 -1.33 14.18 -0.82
C GLY A 140 -0.10 13.68 -0.07
N SER A 141 -0.27 12.92 1.01
CA SER A 141 0.83 12.29 1.75
C SER A 141 0.36 10.93 2.26
N ASN A 142 1.06 9.88 1.85
CA ASN A 142 0.85 8.52 2.31
C ASN A 142 2.17 7.78 2.32
N GLU A 143 2.24 6.78 3.19
CA GLU A 143 3.42 5.98 3.43
C GLU A 143 3.00 4.51 3.50
N LEU A 144 3.76 3.68 2.80
CA LEU A 144 3.64 2.24 2.72
C LEU A 144 4.96 1.66 3.22
N GLU A 145 4.91 0.98 4.35
CA GLU A 145 6.09 0.34 4.93
C GLU A 145 6.29 -1.03 4.27
N ALA A 146 7.47 -1.25 3.67
CA ALA A 146 7.86 -2.53 3.09
C ALA A 146 9.07 -3.08 3.87
N ILE A 147 8.83 -4.16 4.64
CA ILE A 147 9.86 -4.88 5.38
C ILE A 147 9.96 -6.28 4.80
N LYS A 148 11.14 -6.65 4.30
CA LYS A 148 11.47 -8.03 3.94
C LYS A 148 12.49 -8.60 4.92
N PRO A 149 12.10 -9.53 5.83
CA PRO A 149 13.06 -10.31 6.59
C PRO A 149 13.77 -11.30 5.65
N GLY A 150 15.08 -11.48 5.81
CA GLY A 150 15.85 -12.46 5.06
C GLY A 150 15.45 -13.89 5.44
N ASP A 151 15.04 -14.70 4.47
CA ASP A 151 14.82 -16.14 4.64
C ASP A 151 16.14 -16.90 4.44
N ARG A 152 16.45 -17.84 5.35
CA ARG A 152 17.56 -18.79 5.17
C ARG A 152 17.32 -19.61 3.90
N GLU A 153 18.21 -19.50 2.92
CA GLU A 153 18.53 -20.66 2.09
C GLU A 153 19.12 -21.72 3.01
N ARG A 154 18.35 -22.77 3.31
CA ARG A 154 18.90 -23.99 3.89
C ARG A 154 19.80 -24.60 2.82
N GLU A 155 21.08 -24.23 2.83
CA GLU A 155 22.13 -25.09 2.30
C GLU A 155 21.95 -26.45 2.99
N LYS A 156 21.39 -27.41 2.25
CA LYS A 156 21.53 -28.82 2.60
C LYS A 156 23.02 -29.12 2.48
N LYS A 157 23.74 -28.96 3.60
CA LYS A 157 25.00 -29.64 3.81
C LYS A 157 24.79 -31.12 3.52
N ILE A 158 25.44 -31.57 2.45
CA ILE A 158 25.81 -32.95 2.25
C ILE A 158 26.72 -33.30 3.43
N GLU A 159 26.27 -34.13 4.36
CA GLU A 159 27.15 -34.80 5.32
C GLU A 159 26.88 -36.31 5.27
N VAL A 160 27.88 -36.97 4.66
CA VAL A 160 28.32 -38.38 4.68
C VAL A 160 27.48 -39.41 3.93
#